data_AF-A0A3N5LT97-F1
#
_entry.id   AF-A0A3N5LT97-F1
#
_cell.length_a   1.000
_cell.length_b   1.000
_cell.length_c   1.000
_cell.angle_alpha   90.00
_cell.angle_beta   90.00
_cell.angle_gamma   90.00
#
_symmetry.space_group_name_H-M   'P 1'
#
loop_
_entity.id
_entity.type
_entity.pdbx_description
1 polymer ?
#
loop_
_entity_poly.entity_id
_entity_poly.type
_entity_poly.pdbx_seq_one_letter_code
_entity_poly.pdbx_strand_id
1 'polypeptide(L)'
;MTGEPSQGKAVGALTKEFFRDYPDYAFCLNLAQNVQAGIITYPDALSLLGRRAVAAEDNSQAITDQLNNRTVEVGGGPMRIARISLARAIRLDERALKQVLEFYFKHPYAHGRTRRTRLLPRWLRAFFLNVLVGHACRRGIPLDYESYFQMLRLL
;
A
#
# COMPACT_ATOMS: atom_id res chain seq x y z
N MET A 1 28.24 22.46 11.14
CA MET A 1 27.34 22.99 10.09
C MET A 1 28.08 22.88 8.76
N THR A 2 27.74 21.90 7.94
CA THR A 2 28.32 21.73 6.59
C THR A 2 27.18 21.37 5.66
N GLY A 3 26.54 22.42 5.11
CA GLY A 3 25.61 22.26 4.00
C GLY A 3 26.41 22.14 2.72
N GLU A 4 26.53 20.94 2.16
CA GLU A 4 27.04 20.77 0.82
C GLU A 4 25.97 21.22 -0.19
N PRO A 5 26.36 21.99 -1.22
CA PRO A 5 25.43 22.38 -2.27
C PRO A 5 25.09 21.15 -3.11
N SER A 6 23.86 20.67 -2.99
CA SER A 6 23.28 19.65 -3.88
C SER A 6 23.21 20.03 -5.37
N GLN A 7 23.75 21.20 -5.74
CA GLN A 7 23.68 21.81 -7.08
C GLN A 7 24.39 21.00 -8.20
N GLY A 8 24.93 19.81 -7.91
CA GLY A 8 25.56 18.93 -8.91
C GLY A 8 24.99 17.51 -9.02
N LYS A 9 23.99 17.13 -8.21
CA LYS A 9 23.46 15.75 -8.25
C LYS A 9 22.44 15.59 -9.38
N ALA A 10 22.64 14.59 -10.26
CA ALA A 10 21.66 14.23 -11.28
C ALA A 10 20.34 13.78 -10.63
N VAL A 11 19.20 14.06 -11.28
CA VAL A 11 17.85 13.68 -10.81
C VAL A 11 17.79 12.22 -10.40
N GLY A 12 18.38 11.31 -11.19
CA GLY A 12 18.39 9.88 -10.88
C GLY A 12 19.11 9.52 -9.57
N ALA A 13 20.12 10.29 -9.16
CA ALA A 13 20.79 10.09 -7.87
C ALA A 13 19.92 10.59 -6.72
N LEU A 14 19.33 11.79 -6.86
CA LEU A 14 18.41 12.37 -5.88
C LEU A 14 17.15 11.51 -5.69
N THR A 15 16.56 11.01 -6.77
CA THR A 15 15.41 10.11 -6.69
C THR A 15 15.76 8.83 -5.93
N LYS A 16 16.93 8.22 -6.18
CA LYS A 16 17.37 7.03 -5.45
C LYS A 16 17.58 7.31 -3.95
N GLU A 17 18.13 8.47 -3.62
CA GLU A 17 18.36 8.92 -2.24
C GLU A 17 17.01 9.11 -1.54
N PHE A 18 16.12 9.90 -2.11
CA PHE A 18 14.77 10.14 -1.59
C PHE A 18 13.92 8.87 -1.48
N PHE A 19 14.07 7.94 -2.42
CA PHE A 19 13.33 6.68 -2.43
C PHE A 19 13.72 5.75 -1.28
N ARG A 20 14.95 5.86 -0.75
CA ARG A 20 15.36 5.11 0.44
C ARG A 20 14.57 5.55 1.67
N ASP A 21 14.26 6.84 1.77
CA ASP A 21 13.57 7.45 2.90
C ASP A 21 12.05 7.36 2.76
N TYR A 22 11.53 7.44 1.53
CA TYR A 22 10.10 7.28 1.24
C TYR A 22 9.90 6.53 -0.08
N PRO A 23 9.39 5.28 -0.07
CA PRO A 23 9.36 4.41 -1.25
C PRO A 23 8.21 4.73 -2.23
N ASP A 24 7.97 6.02 -2.53
CA ASP A 24 7.07 6.49 -3.59
C ASP A 24 7.91 7.10 -4.73
N TYR A 25 8.11 6.31 -5.77
CA TYR A 25 8.99 6.68 -6.88
C TYR A 25 8.52 7.94 -7.63
N ALA A 26 7.21 8.11 -7.83
CA ALA A 26 6.67 9.25 -8.57
C ALA A 26 6.85 10.54 -7.77
N PHE A 27 6.61 10.47 -6.46
CA PHE A 27 6.87 11.58 -5.56
C PHE A 27 8.37 11.92 -5.49
N CYS A 28 9.25 10.93 -5.31
CA CYS A 28 10.70 11.12 -5.25
C CYS A 28 11.28 11.68 -6.55
N LEU A 29 10.74 11.28 -7.71
CA LEU A 29 11.13 11.81 -9.01
C LEU A 29 10.75 13.28 -9.16
N ASN A 30 9.49 13.63 -8.84
CA ASN A 30 9.01 15.01 -8.89
C ASN A 30 9.81 15.91 -7.93
N LEU A 31 10.08 15.42 -6.72
CA LEU A 31 10.86 16.14 -5.72
C LEU A 31 12.31 16.37 -6.17
N ALA A 32 12.95 15.37 -6.77
CA ALA A 32 14.29 15.49 -7.34
C ALA A 32 14.35 16.48 -8.51
N GLN A 33 13.31 16.52 -9.36
CA GLN A 33 13.18 17.50 -10.43
C GLN A 33 13.03 18.93 -9.87
N ASN A 34 12.24 19.11 -8.81
CA ASN A 34 12.04 20.42 -8.18
C ASN A 34 13.32 20.93 -7.50
N VAL A 35 14.12 20.04 -6.91
CA VAL A 35 15.44 20.38 -6.37
C VAL A 35 16.39 20.79 -7.50
N GLN A 36 16.43 20.04 -8.59
CA GLN A 36 17.29 20.34 -9.73
C GLN A 36 16.90 21.67 -10.40
N ALA A 37 15.60 21.94 -10.52
CA ALA A 37 15.07 23.18 -11.10
C ALA A 37 15.22 24.40 -10.16
N GLY A 38 15.73 24.22 -8.94
CA GLY A 38 15.88 25.29 -7.95
C GLY A 38 14.56 25.81 -7.38
N ILE A 39 13.45 25.10 -7.60
CA ILE A 39 12.12 25.44 -7.08
C ILE A 39 12.09 25.23 -5.56
N ILE A 40 12.77 24.19 -5.09
CA ILE A 40 12.91 23.89 -3.66
C ILE A 40 14.38 23.62 -3.33
N THR A 41 14.80 23.91 -2.11
CA THR A 41 16.14 23.56 -1.65
C THR A 41 16.20 22.08 -1.25
N TYR A 42 17.39 21.49 -1.29
CA TYR A 42 17.60 20.10 -0.84
C TYR A 42 17.22 19.86 0.64
N PRO A 43 17.59 20.74 1.59
CA PRO A 43 17.10 20.64 2.97
C PRO A 43 15.57 20.67 3.08
N ASP A 44 14.90 21.53 2.28
CA ASP A 44 13.44 21.61 2.28
C ASP A 44 12.81 20.34 1.69
N ALA A 45 13.41 19.77 0.64
CA ALA A 45 13.00 18.49 0.08
C ALA A 45 13.07 17.35 1.12
N LEU A 46 14.16 17.28 1.90
CA LEU A 46 14.29 16.32 2.99
C LEU A 46 13.26 16.55 4.09
N SER A 47 12.98 17.80 4.45
CA SER A 47 11.93 18.13 5.44
C SER A 47 10.54 17.69 4.96
N LEU A 48 10.25 17.91 3.67
CA LEU A 48 8.98 17.53 3.04
C LEU A 48 8.82 16.00 2.98
N LEU A 49 9.91 15.28 2.67
CA LEU A 49 10.01 13.82 2.76
C LEU A 49 9.73 13.31 4.18
N GLY A 50 10.39 13.88 5.19
CA GLY A 50 10.19 13.50 6.58
C GLY A 50 8.75 13.71 7.04
N ARG A 51 8.14 14.85 6.73
CA ARG A 51 6.72 15.11 7.04
C ARG A 51 5.78 14.13 6.34
N ARG A 52 6.05 13.79 5.08
CA ARG A 52 5.29 12.79 4.32
C ARG A 52 5.44 11.39 4.88
N ALA A 53 6.65 11.00 5.30
CA ALA A 53 6.91 9.71 5.91
C ALA A 53 6.18 9.57 7.25
N VAL A 54 6.27 10.57 8.14
CA VAL A 54 5.55 10.59 9.43
C VAL A 54 4.04 10.60 9.20
N ALA A 55 3.53 11.47 8.33
CA ALA A 55 2.10 11.49 8.02
C ALA A 55 1.60 10.18 7.40
N ALA A 56 2.42 9.51 6.57
CA ALA A 56 2.09 8.20 6.03
C ALA A 56 2.12 7.11 7.10
N GLU A 57 3.03 7.18 8.08
CA GLU A 57 3.10 6.25 9.20
C GLU A 57 1.93 6.42 10.16
N ASP A 58 1.62 7.66 10.55
CA ASP A 58 0.49 8.00 11.41
C ASP A 58 -0.85 7.64 10.76
N ASN A 59 -1.02 8.00 9.48
CA ASN A 59 -2.21 7.58 8.72
C ASN A 59 -2.26 6.07 8.58
N SER A 60 -1.13 5.41 8.31
CA SER A 60 -1.08 3.96 8.19
C SER A 60 -1.47 3.28 9.50
N GLN A 61 -1.07 3.80 10.65
CA GLN A 61 -1.38 3.19 11.95
C GLN A 61 -2.86 3.39 12.31
N ALA A 62 -3.40 4.60 12.18
CA ALA A 62 -4.82 4.88 12.42
C ALA A 62 -5.74 4.12 11.45
N ILE A 63 -5.36 4.06 10.17
CA ILE A 63 -6.05 3.26 9.16
C ILE A 63 -5.92 1.77 9.52
N THR A 64 -4.72 1.26 9.85
CA THR A 64 -4.54 -0.14 10.28
C THR A 64 -5.39 -0.52 11.48
N ASP A 65 -5.55 0.36 12.46
CA ASP A 65 -6.33 0.10 13.67
C ASP A 65 -7.85 0.15 13.41
N GLN A 66 -8.33 1.05 12.55
CA GLN A 66 -9.71 1.03 12.07
C GLN A 66 -9.99 -0.19 11.18
N LEU A 67 -9.01 -0.63 10.39
CA LEU A 67 -9.11 -1.75 9.48
C LEU A 67 -9.06 -3.12 10.18
N ASN A 68 -8.21 -3.27 11.20
CA ASN A 68 -8.08 -4.50 11.99
C ASN A 68 -9.35 -4.86 12.77
N ASN A 69 -10.24 -3.87 12.95
CA ASN A 69 -11.51 -4.04 13.65
C ASN A 69 -12.71 -4.26 12.71
N ARG A 70 -12.52 -4.28 11.39
CA ARG A 70 -13.61 -4.52 10.44
C ARG A 70 -14.11 -5.97 10.51
N THR A 71 -15.43 -6.13 10.64
CA THR A 71 -16.12 -7.41 10.62
C THR A 71 -16.97 -7.58 9.36
N VAL A 72 -17.15 -8.83 8.95
CA VAL A 72 -18.09 -9.28 7.93
C VAL A 72 -18.99 -10.36 8.54
N GLU A 73 -20.25 -10.44 8.13
CA GLU A 73 -21.11 -11.55 8.55
C GLU A 73 -20.71 -12.84 7.83
N VAL A 74 -20.48 -13.90 8.59
CA VAL A 74 -20.17 -15.23 8.06
C VAL A 74 -20.98 -16.25 8.85
N GLY A 75 -21.88 -16.98 8.18
CA GLY A 75 -22.66 -18.04 8.82
C GLY A 75 -23.52 -17.56 10.01
N GLY A 76 -24.07 -16.36 9.93
CA GLY A 76 -24.95 -15.78 10.97
C GLY A 76 -24.24 -15.09 12.14
N GLY A 77 -22.92 -14.87 12.07
CA GLY A 77 -22.17 -14.16 13.11
C GLY A 77 -21.09 -13.21 12.55
N PRO A 78 -20.73 -12.15 13.30
CA PRO A 78 -19.70 -11.21 12.89
C PRO A 78 -18.31 -11.81 13.01
N MET A 79 -17.53 -11.77 11.93
CA MET A 79 -16.17 -12.26 11.87
C MET A 79 -15.21 -11.15 11.44
N ARG A 80 -14.12 -10.95 12.19
CA ARG A 80 -13.08 -9.99 11.83
C ARG A 80 -12.35 -10.44 10.55
N ILE A 81 -12.25 -9.54 9.56
CA ILE A 81 -11.58 -9.82 8.28
C ILE A 81 -10.12 -10.27 8.52
N ALA A 82 -9.44 -9.66 9.49
CA ALA A 82 -8.05 -9.99 9.86
C ALA A 82 -7.84 -11.45 10.32
N ARG A 83 -8.90 -12.14 10.78
CA ARG A 83 -8.84 -13.54 11.24
C ARG A 83 -9.18 -14.56 10.15
N ILE A 84 -9.53 -14.10 8.94
CA ILE A 84 -9.93 -14.99 7.84
C ILE A 84 -8.66 -15.54 7.16
N SER A 85 -8.47 -16.87 7.23
CA SER A 85 -7.40 -17.56 6.51
C SER A 85 -7.76 -17.74 5.03
N LEU A 86 -6.78 -18.05 4.16
CA LEU A 86 -7.05 -18.29 2.73
C LEU A 86 -8.06 -19.42 2.52
N ALA A 87 -7.84 -20.54 3.21
CA ALA A 87 -8.74 -21.70 3.15
C ALA A 87 -10.16 -21.35 3.59
N ARG A 88 -10.32 -20.43 4.55
CA ARG A 88 -11.63 -19.97 5.02
C ARG A 88 -12.25 -18.96 4.06
N ALA A 89 -11.46 -18.01 3.54
CA ALA A 89 -11.91 -17.01 2.55
C ALA A 89 -12.45 -17.66 1.28
N ILE A 90 -11.78 -18.71 0.79
CA ILE A 90 -12.25 -19.50 -0.36
C ILE A 90 -13.62 -20.15 -0.08
N ARG A 91 -13.96 -20.46 1.17
CA ARG A 91 -15.23 -21.10 1.54
C ARG A 91 -16.33 -20.12 1.95
N LEU A 92 -16.05 -18.82 1.93
CA LEU A 92 -17.07 -17.81 2.21
C LEU A 92 -18.18 -17.86 1.16
N ASP A 93 -19.37 -17.46 1.55
CA ASP A 93 -20.45 -17.14 0.63
C ASP A 93 -20.07 -15.92 -0.24
N GLU A 94 -20.79 -15.74 -1.35
CA GLU A 94 -20.46 -14.72 -2.35
C GLU A 94 -20.49 -13.30 -1.76
N ARG A 95 -21.45 -13.03 -0.87
CA ARG A 95 -21.61 -11.71 -0.24
C ARG A 95 -20.46 -11.39 0.70
N ALA A 96 -20.10 -12.33 1.58
CA ALA A 96 -18.96 -12.15 2.47
C ALA A 96 -17.63 -12.09 1.70
N LEU A 97 -17.44 -12.94 0.68
CA LEU A 97 -16.25 -12.92 -0.16
C LEU A 97 -16.08 -11.59 -0.90
N LYS A 98 -17.17 -11.04 -1.45
CA LYS A 98 -17.16 -9.72 -2.09
C LYS A 98 -16.74 -8.61 -1.12
N GLN A 99 -17.35 -8.56 0.07
CA GLN A 99 -17.01 -7.55 1.08
C GLN A 99 -15.54 -7.63 1.51
N VAL A 100 -15.02 -8.86 1.65
CA VAL A 100 -13.61 -9.09 1.98
C VAL A 100 -12.69 -8.58 0.85
N LEU A 101 -13.01 -8.86 -0.42
CA LEU A 101 -12.22 -8.40 -1.56
C LEU A 101 -12.28 -6.88 -1.76
N GLU A 102 -13.45 -6.26 -1.68
CA GLU A 102 -13.62 -4.81 -1.76
C GLU A 102 -12.84 -4.10 -0.66
N PHE A 103 -12.87 -4.67 0.55
CA PHE A 103 -12.06 -4.19 1.66
C PHE A 103 -10.56 -4.28 1.34
N TYR A 104 -10.09 -5.39 0.76
CA TYR A 104 -8.69 -5.53 0.39
C TYR A 104 -8.25 -4.56 -0.71
N PHE A 105 -9.09 -4.31 -1.72
CA PHE A 105 -8.74 -3.37 -2.79
C PHE A 105 -8.60 -1.93 -2.29
N LYS A 106 -9.49 -1.52 -1.39
CA LYS A 106 -9.44 -0.17 -0.78
C LYS A 106 -8.29 0.00 0.20
N HIS A 107 -7.75 -1.10 0.71
CA HIS A 107 -6.77 -1.07 1.79
C HIS A 107 -5.60 -2.03 1.52
N PRO A 108 -4.67 -1.66 0.62
CA PRO A 108 -3.51 -2.48 0.23
C PRO A 108 -2.65 -2.91 1.43
N TYR A 109 -2.62 -2.08 2.48
CA TYR A 109 -1.85 -2.27 3.71
C TYR A 109 -2.61 -2.98 4.83
N ALA A 110 -3.93 -3.25 4.67
CA ALA A 110 -4.75 -3.95 5.67
C ALA A 110 -4.24 -5.37 5.97
N HIS A 111 -3.43 -5.93 5.08
CA HIS A 111 -2.67 -7.10 5.41
C HIS A 111 -1.54 -6.72 6.38
N GLY A 112 -1.75 -6.95 7.68
CA GLY A 112 -0.65 -7.14 8.64
C GLY A 112 0.35 -8.25 8.22
N ARG A 113 0.03 -9.01 7.16
CA ARG A 113 0.95 -9.91 6.46
C ARG A 113 2.02 -9.16 5.65
N THR A 114 1.83 -7.94 5.15
CA THR A 114 2.89 -7.19 4.44
C THR A 114 3.96 -6.64 5.38
N ARG A 115 3.67 -6.42 6.68
CA ARG A 115 4.69 -6.01 7.68
C ARG A 115 5.74 -7.09 7.93
N ARG A 116 5.33 -8.37 8.01
CA ARG A 116 6.25 -9.54 8.11
C ARG A 116 6.79 -10.04 6.78
N THR A 117 6.23 -9.59 5.66
CA THR A 117 6.58 -10.06 4.31
C THR A 117 7.15 -8.95 3.42
N ARG A 118 7.65 -7.86 4.01
CA ARG A 118 8.38 -6.81 3.28
C ARG A 118 9.59 -7.37 2.50
N LEU A 119 10.14 -8.49 2.98
CA LEU A 119 11.22 -9.27 2.35
C LEU A 119 10.74 -10.28 1.30
N LEU A 120 9.42 -10.53 1.17
CA LEU A 120 8.90 -11.45 0.16
C LEU A 120 8.76 -10.72 -1.18
N PRO A 121 9.07 -11.41 -2.30
CA PRO A 121 8.88 -10.89 -3.64
C PRO A 121 7.45 -10.38 -3.87
N ARG A 122 7.31 -9.30 -4.64
CA ARG A 122 6.04 -8.64 -4.96
C ARG A 122 4.96 -9.61 -5.48
N TRP A 123 5.35 -10.58 -6.30
CA TRP A 123 4.46 -11.61 -6.82
C TRP A 123 3.91 -12.55 -5.74
N LEU A 124 4.70 -12.83 -4.69
CA LEU A 124 4.31 -13.68 -3.57
C LEU A 124 3.40 -12.93 -2.59
N ARG A 125 3.63 -11.62 -2.42
CA ARG A 125 2.75 -10.72 -1.66
C ARG A 125 1.35 -10.62 -2.28
N ALA A 126 1.25 -10.65 -3.61
CA ALA A 126 -0.02 -10.61 -4.34
C ALA A 126 -0.69 -11.99 -4.52
N PHE A 127 0.01 -13.09 -4.26
CA PHE A 127 -0.47 -14.45 -4.56
C PHE A 127 -1.80 -14.79 -3.87
N PHE A 128 -1.93 -14.50 -2.58
CA PHE A 128 -3.16 -14.72 -1.82
C PHE A 128 -4.36 -14.00 -2.44
N LEU A 129 -4.17 -12.73 -2.82
CA LEU A 129 -5.23 -11.92 -3.39
C LEU A 129 -5.61 -12.41 -4.79
N ASN A 130 -4.61 -12.74 -5.62
CA ASN A 130 -4.85 -13.30 -6.95
C ASN A 130 -5.69 -14.58 -6.89
N VAL A 131 -5.45 -15.44 -5.90
CA VAL A 131 -6.25 -16.66 -5.68
C VAL A 131 -7.71 -16.31 -5.32
N LEU A 132 -7.94 -15.35 -4.44
CA LEU A 132 -9.29 -14.94 -4.07
C LEU A 132 -10.03 -14.25 -5.21
N VAL A 133 -9.36 -13.37 -5.95
CA VAL A 133 -9.93 -12.73 -7.15
C VAL A 133 -10.29 -13.79 -8.18
N GLY A 134 -9.40 -14.73 -8.48
CA GLY A 134 -9.69 -15.83 -9.40
C GLY A 134 -10.89 -16.69 -8.94
N HIS A 135 -11.04 -16.89 -7.63
CA HIS A 135 -12.18 -17.62 -7.09
C HIS A 135 -13.49 -16.83 -7.21
N ALA A 136 -13.45 -15.53 -6.95
CA ALA A 136 -14.59 -14.63 -7.12
C ALA A 136 -15.01 -14.51 -8.60
N CYS A 137 -14.05 -14.41 -9.53
CA CYS A 137 -14.32 -14.42 -10.97
C CYS A 137 -15.01 -15.72 -11.40
N ARG A 138 -14.53 -16.88 -10.92
CA ARG A 138 -15.16 -18.18 -11.21
C ARG A 138 -16.60 -18.29 -10.71
N ARG A 139 -16.94 -17.54 -9.66
CA ARG A 139 -18.28 -17.47 -9.07
C ARG A 139 -19.15 -16.36 -9.67
N GLY A 140 -18.65 -15.60 -10.65
CA GLY A 140 -19.39 -14.49 -11.26
C GLY A 140 -19.61 -13.31 -10.31
N ILE A 141 -18.82 -13.17 -9.26
CA ILE A 141 -18.97 -12.07 -8.29
C ILE A 141 -18.49 -10.77 -8.96
N PRO A 142 -19.33 -9.72 -9.03
CA PRO A 142 -18.92 -8.44 -9.59
C PRO A 142 -17.96 -7.73 -8.62
N LEU A 143 -16.74 -7.49 -9.11
CA LEU A 143 -15.66 -6.84 -8.39
C LEU A 143 -15.31 -5.49 -9.01
N ASP A 144 -14.88 -4.55 -8.19
CA ASP A 144 -14.30 -3.28 -8.64
C ASP A 144 -12.84 -3.49 -9.07
N TYR A 145 -12.67 -3.80 -10.36
CA TYR A 145 -11.35 -4.04 -10.94
C TYR A 145 -10.49 -2.78 -11.00
N GLU A 146 -11.07 -1.59 -11.00
CA GLU A 146 -10.31 -0.35 -10.97
C GLU A 146 -9.57 -0.22 -9.63
N SER A 147 -10.28 -0.40 -8.53
CA SER A 147 -9.68 -0.44 -7.18
C SER A 147 -8.61 -1.54 -7.06
N TYR A 148 -8.83 -2.71 -7.68
CA TYR A 148 -7.84 -3.78 -7.72
C TYR A 148 -6.56 -3.38 -8.47
N PHE A 149 -6.66 -2.79 -9.66
CA PHE A 149 -5.50 -2.34 -10.43
C PHE A 149 -4.76 -1.19 -9.76
N GLN A 150 -5.49 -0.25 -9.14
CA GLN A 150 -4.90 0.80 -8.32
C GLN A 150 -4.11 0.22 -7.14
N MET A 151 -4.68 -0.76 -6.44
CA MET A 151 -4.00 -1.48 -5.36
C MET A 151 -2.73 -2.21 -5.85
N LEU A 152 -2.76 -2.86 -7.01
CA LEU A 152 -1.59 -3.55 -7.57
C LEU A 152 -0.43 -2.59 -7.91
N ARG A 153 -0.72 -1.32 -8.22
CA ARG A 153 0.32 -0.30 -8.43
C ARG A 153 1.06 0.06 -7.13
N LEU A 154 0.39 -0.08 -5.98
CA LEU A 154 0.90 0.28 -4.65
C LEU A 154 1.70 -0.84 -3.95
N LEU A 155 1.45 -2.11 -4.29
CA LEU A 155 2.15 -3.29 -3.73
C LEU A 155 3.41 -3.63 -4.53
#